data_AF-A0A6J6H6M5-F1
#
_entry.id   AF-A0A6J6H6M5-F1
#
_cell.length_a   1.000
_cell.length_b   1.000
_cell.length_c   1.000
_cell.angle_alpha   90.00
_cell.angle_beta   90.00
_cell.angle_gamma   90.00
#
_symmetry.space_group_name_H-M   'P 1'
#
loop_
_entity.id
_entity.type
_entity.pdbx_description
1 polymer ?
#
loop_
_entity_poly.entity_id
_entity_poly.type
_entity_poly.pdbx_seq_one_letter_code
_entity_poly.pdbx_strand_id
1 'polypeptide(L)'
;MKQIALSSLKPGEFLKFSEGTITFEGVVPWVNLQIVSDPGKSYSLIGGIVAILGLLASLFTRRRRIWIRVNDGKVEVAGLAKNNAPGLEAEMAEFIMKLRGN
;
A
#
# COMPACT_ATOMS: atom_id res chain seq x y z
N MET A 1 -10.16 7.19 56.85
CA MET A 1 -11.40 7.83 56.34
C MET A 1 -12.57 7.25 57.12
N LYS A 2 -13.41 8.09 57.73
CA LYS A 2 -14.57 7.65 58.53
C LYS A 2 -15.78 7.60 57.59
N GLN A 3 -16.34 6.41 57.38
CA GLN A 3 -17.47 6.20 56.48
C GLN A 3 -18.75 6.71 57.14
N ILE A 4 -19.43 7.65 56.48
CA ILE A 4 -20.53 8.43 57.05
C ILE A 4 -21.93 7.95 56.63
N ALA A 5 -22.05 7.16 55.55
CA ALA A 5 -23.27 6.43 55.14
C ALA A 5 -23.00 5.44 53.97
N LEU A 6 -23.89 4.45 53.78
CA LEU A 6 -24.01 3.60 52.58
C LEU A 6 -25.46 3.66 52.11
N SER A 7 -25.72 4.36 51.00
CA SER A 7 -27.03 4.36 50.35
C SER A 7 -26.85 4.60 48.86
N SER A 8 -27.54 3.80 48.06
CA SER A 8 -27.59 3.94 46.61
C SER A 8 -28.70 4.94 46.27
N LEU A 9 -28.33 6.14 45.84
CA LEU A 9 -29.27 7.19 45.42
C LEU A 9 -29.52 7.12 43.92
N LYS A 10 -30.78 7.31 43.52
CA LYS A 10 -31.15 7.51 42.11
C LYS A 10 -31.08 9.00 41.75
N PRO A 11 -30.92 9.35 40.46
CA PRO A 11 -30.96 10.75 40.01
C PRO A 11 -32.25 11.44 40.49
N GLY A 12 -32.12 12.58 41.15
CA GLY A 12 -33.20 13.35 41.78
C GLY A 12 -33.40 13.10 43.28
N GLU A 13 -32.69 12.14 43.88
CA GLU A 13 -32.83 11.80 45.29
C GLU A 13 -31.83 12.58 46.16
N PHE A 14 -32.26 12.95 47.37
CA PHE A 14 -31.48 13.74 48.32
C PHE A 14 -31.24 12.96 49.61
N LEU A 15 -29.97 12.88 50.02
CA LEU A 15 -29.57 12.19 51.23
C LEU A 15 -29.17 13.21 52.29
N LYS A 16 -29.85 13.13 53.43
CA LYS A 16 -29.63 13.99 54.58
C LYS A 16 -28.76 13.25 55.58
N PHE A 17 -27.62 13.84 55.94
CA PHE A 17 -26.70 13.32 56.96
C PHE A 17 -26.41 14.42 57.99
N SER A 18 -25.67 14.06 59.04
CA SER A 18 -25.48 14.90 60.24
C SER A 18 -24.98 16.33 59.97
N GLU A 19 -24.32 16.59 58.84
CA GLU A 19 -23.71 17.88 58.52
C GLU A 19 -24.30 18.56 57.28
N GLY A 20 -25.30 17.96 56.62
CA GLY A 20 -25.91 18.56 55.42
C GLY A 20 -26.79 17.64 54.59
N THR A 21 -27.22 18.13 53.43
CA THR A 21 -27.98 17.38 52.42
C THR A 21 -27.19 17.35 51.12
N ILE A 22 -27.00 16.17 50.52
CA ILE A 22 -26.43 16.00 49.17
C ILE A 22 -27.55 15.55 48.24
N THR A 23 -27.71 16.22 47.11
CA THR A 23 -28.65 15.84 46.05
C THR A 23 -27.88 15.26 44.87
N PHE A 24 -28.29 14.10 44.39
CA PHE A 24 -27.71 13.52 43.18
C PHE A 24 -28.51 13.98 41.95
N GLU A 25 -28.05 15.04 41.27
CA GLU A 25 -28.81 15.64 40.15
C GLU A 25 -28.84 14.75 38.90
N GLY A 26 -27.76 14.02 38.61
CA GLY A 26 -27.70 13.10 37.48
C GLY A 26 -26.29 12.82 37.01
N VAL A 27 -26.18 11.95 36.01
CA VAL A 27 -24.94 11.63 35.31
C VAL A 27 -25.10 12.03 33.85
N VAL A 28 -24.17 12.85 33.37
CA VAL A 28 -24.09 13.18 31.95
C VAL A 28 -23.09 12.21 31.31
N PRO A 29 -23.54 11.27 30.46
CA PRO A 29 -22.63 10.43 29.71
C PRO A 29 -21.92 11.27 28.65
N TRP A 30 -20.60 11.40 28.78
CA TRP A 30 -19.72 12.00 27.79
C TRP A 30 -19.08 10.89 26.96
N VAL A 31 -18.95 11.10 25.64
CA VAL A 31 -18.01 10.35 24.79
C VAL A 31 -17.07 11.33 24.06
N ASN A 32 -15.76 11.08 24.13
CA ASN A 32 -14.77 11.81 23.33
C ASN A 32 -14.52 11.00 22.04
N LEU A 33 -15.00 11.49 20.90
CA LEU A 33 -14.75 10.84 19.61
C LEU A 33 -13.56 11.53 18.94
N GLN A 34 -12.45 10.81 18.79
CA GLN A 34 -11.30 11.29 18.03
C GLN A 34 -11.34 10.69 16.62
N ILE A 35 -11.51 11.53 15.61
CA ILE A 35 -11.50 11.13 14.21
C ILE A 35 -10.09 11.40 13.68
N VAL A 36 -9.26 10.36 13.63
CA VAL A 36 -7.93 10.45 13.02
C VAL A 36 -8.10 10.23 11.51
N SER A 37 -7.87 11.28 10.73
CA SER A 37 -7.78 11.21 9.28
C SER A 37 -6.31 11.17 8.89
N ASP A 38 -5.85 10.06 8.35
CA ASP A 38 -4.47 9.87 7.86
C ASP A 38 -4.42 10.08 6.34
N PRO A 39 -4.27 11.33 5.82
CA PRO A 39 -4.21 11.57 4.38
C PRO A 39 -2.99 10.90 3.73
N GLY A 40 -1.95 10.58 4.51
CA GLY A 40 -0.72 9.93 4.04
C GLY A 40 -0.89 8.46 3.65
N LYS A 41 -1.93 7.78 4.15
CA LYS A 41 -2.10 6.32 3.98
C LYS A 41 -2.28 5.93 2.51
N SER A 42 -3.01 6.73 1.75
CA SER A 42 -3.24 6.53 0.32
C SER A 42 -1.99 6.78 -0.51
N TYR A 43 -1.18 7.79 -0.15
CA TYR A 43 0.08 8.08 -0.86
C TYR A 43 1.13 7.00 -0.64
N SER A 44 1.23 6.45 0.58
CA SER A 44 2.12 5.31 0.85
C SER A 44 1.75 4.06 0.06
N LEU A 45 0.45 3.79 -0.14
CA LEU A 45 -0.02 2.67 -0.96
C LEU A 45 0.42 2.82 -2.42
N ILE A 46 0.20 4.00 -3.01
CA ILE A 46 0.60 4.28 -4.39
C ILE A 46 2.13 4.18 -4.54
N GLY A 47 2.89 4.76 -3.60
CA GLY A 47 4.34 4.68 -3.60
C GLY A 47 4.86 3.24 -3.57
N GLY A 48 4.26 2.38 -2.74
CA GLY A 48 4.59 0.96 -2.69
C GLY A 48 4.31 0.23 -4.00
N ILE A 49 3.16 0.48 -4.63
CA ILE A 49 2.80 -0.10 -5.94
C ILE A 49 3.81 0.32 -7.00
N VAL A 50 4.14 1.61 -7.09
CA VAL A 50 5.12 2.13 -8.07
C VAL A 50 6.50 1.52 -7.85
N ALA A 51 6.93 1.37 -6.60
CA ALA A 51 8.22 0.76 -6.28
C ALA A 51 8.28 -0.72 -6.71
N ILE A 52 7.23 -1.49 -6.46
CA ILE A 52 7.14 -2.89 -6.88
C ILE A 52 7.14 -2.99 -8.41
N LEU A 53 6.33 -2.17 -9.10
CA LEU A 53 6.30 -2.14 -10.56
C LEU A 53 7.65 -1.74 -11.17
N GLY A 54 8.31 -0.73 -10.62
CA GLY A 54 9.65 -0.31 -11.06
C GLY A 54 10.70 -1.40 -10.84
N LEU A 55 10.62 -2.11 -9.71
CA LEU A 55 11.50 -3.25 -9.42
C LEU A 55 11.26 -4.39 -10.42
N LEU A 56 10.00 -4.78 -10.64
CA LEU A 56 9.65 -5.81 -11.63
C LEU A 56 10.12 -5.39 -13.02
N ALA A 57 9.83 -4.16 -13.44
CA ALA A 57 10.29 -3.62 -14.72
C ALA A 57 11.82 -3.67 -14.83
N SER A 58 12.56 -3.31 -13.78
CA SER A 58 14.02 -3.39 -13.74
C SER A 58 14.54 -4.83 -13.93
N LEU A 59 13.92 -5.80 -13.25
CA LEU A 59 14.30 -7.21 -13.35
C LEU A 59 13.95 -7.81 -14.72
N PHE A 60 12.79 -7.47 -15.27
CA PHE A 60 12.31 -8.01 -16.55
C PHE A 60 12.87 -7.28 -17.77
N THR A 61 13.36 -6.05 -17.61
CA THR A 61 14.05 -5.31 -18.67
C THR A 61 15.44 -5.91 -18.87
N ARG A 62 15.49 -7.02 -19.62
CA ARG A 62 16.76 -7.61 -20.04
C ARG A 62 17.43 -6.67 -21.03
N ARG A 63 18.65 -6.21 -20.70
CA ARG A 63 19.54 -5.50 -21.62
C ARG A 63 19.97 -6.45 -22.75
N ARG A 64 19.17 -6.55 -23.81
CA ARG A 64 19.47 -7.35 -25.01
C ARG A 64 20.30 -6.50 -25.96
N ARG A 65 21.43 -7.02 -26.45
CA ARG A 65 22.25 -6.35 -27.46
C ARG A 65 22.08 -7.08 -28.79
N ILE A 66 21.57 -6.37 -29.78
CA ILE A 66 21.35 -6.87 -31.13
C ILE A 66 22.34 -6.14 -32.04
N TRP A 67 23.06 -6.89 -32.88
CA TRP A 67 23.90 -6.34 -33.93
C TRP A 67 23.29 -6.70 -35.28
N ILE A 68 23.18 -5.69 -36.13
CA ILE A 68 22.69 -5.83 -37.50
C ILE A 68 23.82 -5.36 -38.41
N ARG A 69 24.22 -6.21 -39.35
CA ARG A 69 25.18 -5.88 -40.41
C ARG A 69 24.47 -6.06 -41.75
N VAL A 70 24.56 -5.05 -42.60
CA VAL A 70 24.04 -5.11 -43.98
C VAL A 70 25.23 -5.06 -44.93
N ASN A 71 25.34 -6.03 -45.82
CA ASN A 71 26.41 -6.10 -46.81
C ASN A 71 25.89 -6.69 -48.12
N ASP A 72 26.06 -5.98 -49.24
CA ASP A 72 25.68 -6.42 -50.59
C ASP A 72 24.29 -7.10 -50.70
N GLY A 73 23.26 -6.44 -50.14
CA GLY A 73 21.89 -6.95 -50.16
C GLY A 73 21.58 -8.08 -49.19
N LYS A 74 22.55 -8.51 -48.37
CA LYS A 74 22.36 -9.49 -47.29
C LYS A 74 22.32 -8.77 -45.94
N VAL A 75 21.33 -9.15 -45.12
CA VAL A 75 21.19 -8.66 -43.74
C VAL A 75 21.57 -9.80 -42.80
N GLU A 76 22.65 -9.60 -42.06
CA GLU A 76 23.12 -10.49 -41.00
C GLU A 76 22.66 -9.92 -39.65
N VAL A 77 21.90 -10.71 -38.89
CA VAL A 77 21.41 -10.32 -37.57
C VAL A 77 22.01 -11.26 -36.54
N ALA A 78 22.74 -10.73 -35.56
CA ALA A 78 23.29 -11.48 -34.43
C ALA A 78 22.73 -10.92 -33.12
N GLY A 79 22.16 -11.79 -32.28
CA GLY A 79 21.68 -11.45 -30.95
C GLY A 79 22.51 -12.15 -29.89
N LEU A 80 23.07 -11.39 -28.94
CA LEU A 80 23.71 -11.97 -27.75
C LEU A 80 22.85 -11.63 -26.53
N ALA A 81 22.25 -12.65 -25.94
CA ALA A 81 21.63 -12.52 -24.62
C ALA A 81 22.61 -12.97 -23.53
N LYS A 82 22.80 -12.12 -22.52
CA LYS A 82 23.45 -12.54 -21.28
C LYS A 82 22.55 -13.60 -20.64
N ASN A 83 23.08 -14.82 -20.43
CA ASN A 83 22.40 -16.03 -19.93
C ASN A 83 21.50 -16.83 -20.91
N ASN A 84 21.71 -16.77 -22.23
CA ASN A 84 21.03 -17.66 -23.19
C ASN A 84 19.51 -17.78 -22.93
N ALA A 85 18.84 -16.64 -22.89
CA ALA A 85 17.44 -16.56 -22.47
C ALA A 85 16.56 -17.51 -23.32
N PRO A 86 15.79 -18.42 -22.70
CA PRO A 86 14.86 -19.27 -23.45
C PRO A 86 13.85 -18.36 -24.17
N GLY A 87 13.79 -18.45 -25.49
CA GLY A 87 12.94 -17.61 -26.34
C GLY A 87 13.67 -16.56 -27.19
N LEU A 88 14.99 -16.33 -26.98
CA LEU A 88 15.74 -15.41 -27.86
C LEU A 88 15.74 -15.88 -29.32
N GLU A 89 15.86 -17.18 -29.56
CA GLU A 89 15.84 -17.73 -30.92
C GLU A 89 14.48 -17.52 -31.60
N ALA A 90 13.38 -17.67 -30.87
CA ALA A 90 12.03 -17.43 -31.37
C ALA A 90 11.79 -15.94 -31.70
N GLU A 91 12.22 -15.03 -30.81
CA GLU A 91 12.14 -13.58 -31.04
C GLU A 91 13.03 -13.15 -32.21
N MET A 92 14.23 -13.72 -32.35
CA MET A 92 15.13 -13.46 -33.48
C MET A 92 14.53 -13.99 -34.78
N ALA A 93 13.89 -15.16 -34.77
CA ALA A 93 13.18 -15.68 -35.93
C ALA A 93 11.99 -14.78 -36.33
N GLU A 94 11.20 -14.30 -35.36
CA GLU A 94 10.11 -13.34 -35.61
C GLU A 94 10.66 -12.00 -36.16
N PHE A 95 11.76 -11.50 -35.61
CA PHE A 95 12.41 -10.28 -36.07
C PHE A 95 12.92 -10.41 -37.51
N ILE A 96 13.54 -11.55 -37.85
CA ILE A 96 13.97 -11.85 -39.23
C ILE A 96 12.77 -11.98 -40.17
N MET A 97 11.66 -12.57 -39.71
CA MET A 97 10.43 -12.68 -40.49
C MET A 97 9.84 -11.30 -40.81
N LYS A 98 9.73 -10.42 -39.81
CA LYS A 98 9.30 -9.03 -39.97
C LYS A 98 10.21 -8.24 -40.91
N LEU A 99 11.53 -8.44 -40.83
CA LEU A 99 12.49 -7.81 -41.75
C LEU A 99 12.34 -8.31 -43.20
N ARG A 100 11.92 -9.56 -43.40
CA ARG A 100 11.64 -10.12 -44.72
C ARG A 100 10.29 -9.67 -45.30
N GLY A 101 9.46 -8.97 -44.54
CA GLY A 101 8.21 -8.38 -45.01
C GLY A 101 7.07 -9.39 -45.21
N ASN A 102 7.02 -10.46 -44.42
CA ASN A 102 5.88 -11.39 -44.37
C ASN A 102 5.41 -11.60 -42.93
#